data_AF-A0AA42ZP24-F1
#
_entry.id   AF-A0AA42ZP24-F1
#
_cell.length_a   1.000
_cell.length_b   1.000
_cell.length_c   1.000
_cell.angle_alpha   90.00
_cell.angle_beta   90.00
_cell.angle_gamma   90.00
#
_symmetry.space_group_name_H-M   'P 1'
#
loop_
_entity.id
_entity.type
_entity.pdbx_description
1 polymer ?
#
loop_
_entity_poly.entity_id
_entity_poly.type
_entity_poly.pdbx_seq_one_letter_code
_entity_poly.pdbx_strand_id
1 'polypeptide(L)'
;MQRKDDNKATAAGDRRKPYGRRSWALGPALALMSALGGLAAGPVAAAQDIQQLGSYGDWRAYAYDEKGQKACYIASQPTKHEGDYKKRGEIYAMVTHRPGDKVRDEVSLAAGYRYKPETRVEVAIGGNKFELFPHEDTAWVPDSAGDKKLVAAMRAGSTMVVSGTSSRGTATKDTYSLTGFTKAYRAASKACGL
;
A
#
# COMPACT_ATOMS: atom_id res chain seq x y z
N MET A 1 -35.59 27.59 -43.05
CA MET A 1 -34.80 26.35 -42.84
C MET A 1 -33.85 26.63 -41.67
N GLN A 2 -34.01 25.83 -40.62
CA GLN A 2 -33.25 25.65 -39.36
C GLN A 2 -32.23 26.72 -38.90
N ARG A 3 -32.42 27.36 -37.73
CA ARG A 3 -32.14 26.91 -36.34
C ARG A 3 -30.64 26.86 -35.98
N LYS A 4 -30.17 27.82 -35.17
CA LYS A 4 -29.11 27.68 -34.14
C LYS A 4 -29.04 28.98 -33.32
N ASP A 5 -29.67 29.05 -32.15
CA ASP A 5 -29.21 28.59 -30.81
C ASP A 5 -28.44 29.70 -30.07
N ASP A 6 -29.15 30.27 -29.08
CA ASP A 6 -28.76 30.51 -27.69
C ASP A 6 -27.55 31.43 -27.39
N ASN A 7 -27.79 32.67 -26.95
CA ASN A 7 -28.18 33.11 -25.60
C ASN A 7 -26.98 33.36 -24.66
N LYS A 8 -26.39 34.54 -24.90
CA LYS A 8 -25.96 35.58 -23.95
C LYS A 8 -25.71 35.15 -22.49
N ALA A 9 -24.43 35.26 -22.13
CA ALA A 9 -23.88 35.23 -20.79
C ALA A 9 -24.65 36.08 -19.76
N THR A 10 -25.02 35.46 -18.65
CA THR A 10 -25.46 36.13 -17.42
C THR A 10 -24.29 36.22 -16.44
N ALA A 11 -23.65 37.38 -16.41
CA ALA A 11 -22.78 37.80 -15.33
C ALA A 11 -23.65 38.21 -14.13
N ALA A 12 -23.73 37.37 -13.10
CA ALA A 12 -24.34 37.73 -11.83
C ALA A 12 -23.27 38.39 -10.95
N GLY A 13 -23.45 39.69 -10.70
CA GLY A 13 -22.59 40.50 -9.86
C GLY A 13 -22.69 40.11 -8.38
N ASP A 14 -21.55 39.76 -7.80
CA ASP A 14 -21.37 39.62 -6.36
C ASP A 14 -21.24 41.00 -5.72
N ARG A 15 -22.34 41.45 -5.08
CA ARG A 15 -22.40 42.68 -4.31
C ARG A 15 -21.67 42.49 -2.98
N ARG A 16 -20.39 42.90 -2.95
CA ARG A 16 -19.62 43.12 -1.73
C ARG A 16 -20.38 44.08 -0.80
N LYS A 17 -20.78 43.62 0.39
CA LYS A 17 -21.33 44.48 1.45
C LYS A 17 -20.20 45.31 2.09
N PRO A 18 -20.35 46.63 2.23
CA PRO A 18 -19.43 47.45 3.02
C PRO A 18 -19.74 47.27 4.51
N TYR A 19 -18.85 46.60 5.25
CA TYR A 19 -18.89 46.68 6.71
C TYR A 19 -18.38 48.05 7.14
N GLY A 20 -19.31 48.86 7.64
CA GLY A 20 -19.06 50.20 8.16
C GLY A 20 -18.10 50.17 9.34
N ARG A 21 -17.08 51.02 9.25
CA ARG A 21 -16.25 51.46 10.37
C ARG A 21 -17.15 52.15 11.40
N ARG A 22 -17.22 51.59 12.61
CA ARG A 22 -17.62 52.32 13.82
C ARG A 22 -16.45 52.29 14.79
N SER A 23 -15.69 53.37 14.78
CA SER A 23 -14.75 53.72 15.85
C SER A 23 -15.54 54.06 17.10
N TRP A 24 -15.34 53.30 18.18
CA TRP A 24 -15.64 53.73 19.54
C TRP A 24 -14.39 53.45 20.38
N ALA A 25 -13.88 54.52 20.99
CA ALA A 25 -12.66 54.52 21.76
C ALA A 25 -12.86 53.91 23.16
N LEU A 26 -11.84 53.18 23.60
CA LEU A 26 -11.25 53.08 24.94
C LEU A 26 -12.19 53.00 26.17
N GLY A 27 -12.19 51.82 26.79
CA GLY A 27 -12.31 51.63 28.24
C GLY A 27 -11.68 50.28 28.62
N PRO A 28 -10.69 50.22 29.53
CA PRO A 28 -10.07 48.97 29.92
C PRO A 28 -10.95 48.30 30.99
N ALA A 29 -11.76 47.33 30.60
CA ALA A 29 -12.42 46.43 31.54
C ALA A 29 -11.69 45.08 31.48
N LEU A 30 -10.92 44.80 32.55
CA LEU A 30 -10.42 43.46 32.85
C LEU A 30 -11.58 42.46 32.82
N ALA A 31 -11.61 41.62 31.80
CA ALA A 31 -12.37 40.38 31.82
C ALA A 31 -11.36 39.23 31.83
N LEU A 32 -11.19 38.62 33.01
CA LEU A 32 -10.53 37.34 33.20
C LEU A 32 -11.31 36.28 32.41
N MET A 33 -10.94 36.09 31.14
CA MET A 33 -11.44 34.99 30.33
C MET A 33 -10.60 33.75 30.65
N SER A 34 -11.11 32.95 31.59
CA SER A 34 -10.60 31.62 31.90
C SER A 34 -10.45 30.82 30.61
N ALA A 35 -9.21 30.65 30.15
CA ALA A 35 -8.90 29.72 29.08
C ALA A 35 -9.05 28.29 29.64
N LEU A 36 -10.26 27.76 29.66
CA LEU A 36 -10.46 26.31 29.64
C LEU A 36 -10.03 25.84 28.24
N GLY A 37 -8.73 25.62 28.07
CA GLY A 37 -8.19 24.87 26.96
C GLY A 37 -8.73 23.44 27.06
N GLY A 38 -9.82 23.17 26.35
CA GLY A 38 -10.34 21.81 26.19
C GLY A 38 -9.25 20.94 25.59
N LEU A 39 -8.88 19.87 26.30
CA LEU A 39 -8.08 18.78 25.75
C LEU A 39 -8.84 18.22 24.55
N ALA A 40 -8.41 18.60 23.34
CA ALA A 40 -8.82 17.92 22.13
C ALA A 40 -8.24 16.50 22.21
N ALA A 41 -9.06 15.53 22.63
CA ALA A 41 -8.78 14.13 22.41
C ALA A 41 -8.79 13.92 20.88
N GLY A 42 -7.59 14.00 20.27
CA GLY A 42 -7.40 13.60 18.89
C GLY A 42 -7.83 12.14 18.69
N PRO A 43 -8.21 11.74 17.47
CA PRO A 43 -8.58 10.36 17.21
C PRO A 43 -7.45 9.44 17.67
N VAL A 44 -7.77 8.56 18.62
CA VAL A 44 -6.89 7.47 19.02
C VAL A 44 -6.77 6.56 17.79
N ALA A 45 -5.59 6.53 17.18
CA ALA A 45 -5.29 5.55 16.16
C ALA A 45 -5.41 4.17 16.82
N ALA A 46 -6.49 3.45 16.53
CA ALA A 46 -6.63 2.08 16.97
C ALA A 46 -5.48 1.27 16.38
N ALA A 47 -4.67 0.64 17.22
CA ALA A 47 -3.65 -0.27 16.75
C ALA A 47 -4.34 -1.37 15.94
N GLN A 48 -3.88 -1.59 14.70
CA GLN A 48 -4.35 -2.73 13.92
C GLN A 48 -3.91 -4.00 14.64
N ASP A 49 -4.86 -4.77 15.15
CA ASP A 49 -4.56 -6.05 15.79
C ASP A 49 -4.22 -7.07 14.70
N ILE A 50 -2.92 -7.20 14.41
CA ILE A 50 -2.41 -8.17 13.45
C ILE A 50 -2.23 -9.51 14.16
N GLN A 51 -3.15 -10.43 13.87
CA GLN A 51 -3.07 -11.81 14.35
C GLN A 51 -2.10 -12.61 13.49
N GLN A 52 -1.04 -13.15 14.09
CA GLN A 52 -0.21 -14.17 13.43
C GLN A 52 -0.91 -15.53 13.46
N LEU A 53 -1.17 -16.09 12.29
CA LEU A 53 -1.84 -17.38 12.09
C LEU A 53 -0.87 -18.57 12.15
N GLY A 54 0.43 -18.30 11.96
CA GLY A 54 1.49 -19.31 12.09
C GLY A 54 2.74 -18.99 11.30
N SER A 55 3.77 -19.81 11.53
CA SER A 55 5.05 -19.81 10.82
C SER A 55 5.24 -21.14 10.10
N TYR A 56 5.58 -21.11 8.82
CA TYR A 56 5.66 -22.26 7.94
C TYR A 56 6.91 -22.15 7.09
N GLY A 57 8.01 -22.80 7.52
CA GLY A 57 9.31 -22.60 6.89
C GLY A 57 9.70 -21.12 6.93
N ASP A 58 9.99 -20.55 5.77
CA ASP A 58 10.41 -19.15 5.65
C ASP A 58 9.23 -18.17 5.54
N TRP A 59 8.00 -18.67 5.54
CA TRP A 59 6.79 -17.87 5.36
C TRP A 59 5.97 -17.78 6.65
N ARG A 60 5.46 -16.59 6.95
CA ARG A 60 4.53 -16.36 8.06
C ARG A 60 3.18 -15.93 7.52
N ALA A 61 2.11 -16.38 8.15
CA ALA A 61 0.74 -16.05 7.78
C ALA A 61 0.09 -15.16 8.85
N TYR A 62 -0.71 -14.21 8.41
CA TYR A 62 -1.33 -13.19 9.24
C TYR A 62 -2.78 -12.93 8.81
N ALA A 63 -3.59 -12.45 9.75
CA ALA A 63 -4.89 -11.87 9.50
C ALA A 63 -5.04 -10.59 10.33
N TYR A 64 -5.77 -9.62 9.80
CA TYR A 64 -6.12 -8.40 10.50
C TYR A 64 -7.45 -7.85 9.98
N ASP A 65 -8.10 -7.00 10.76
CA ASP A 65 -9.28 -6.28 10.30
C ASP A 65 -8.87 -4.90 9.76
N GLU A 66 -9.28 -4.63 8.52
CA GLU A 66 -9.10 -3.37 7.82
C GLU A 66 -10.47 -2.72 7.62
N LYS A 67 -10.77 -1.66 8.38
CA LYS A 67 -12.06 -0.94 8.30
C LYS A 67 -13.29 -1.87 8.46
N GLY A 68 -13.16 -2.87 9.34
CA GLY A 68 -14.21 -3.87 9.59
C GLY A 68 -14.35 -4.96 8.51
N GLN A 69 -13.42 -5.02 7.56
CA GLN A 69 -13.30 -6.11 6.59
C GLN A 69 -12.03 -6.90 6.88
N LYS A 70 -12.11 -8.22 6.78
CA LYS A 70 -10.96 -9.07 7.02
C LYS A 70 -9.95 -8.97 5.86
N ALA A 71 -8.68 -8.85 6.20
CA ALA A 71 -7.55 -9.00 5.30
C ALA A 71 -6.61 -10.09 5.82
N CYS A 72 -6.04 -10.89 4.93
CA CYS A 72 -5.12 -11.96 5.27
C CYS A 72 -3.94 -11.94 4.32
N TYR A 73 -2.74 -12.15 4.83
CA TYR A 73 -1.56 -12.18 3.99
C TYR A 73 -0.54 -13.17 4.50
N ILE A 74 0.38 -13.54 3.60
CA ILE A 74 1.62 -14.19 3.96
C ILE A 74 2.78 -13.29 3.60
N ALA A 75 3.87 -13.38 4.35
CA ALA A 75 5.08 -12.63 4.08
C ALA A 75 6.33 -13.47 4.31
N SER A 76 7.38 -13.17 3.55
CA SER A 76 8.72 -13.73 3.73
C SER A 76 9.79 -12.68 3.37
N GLN A 77 10.93 -12.75 4.05
CA GLN A 77 12.14 -12.02 3.68
C GLN A 77 13.00 -12.91 2.76
N PRO A 78 13.85 -12.34 1.90
CA PRO A 78 14.73 -13.15 1.08
C PRO A 78 15.78 -13.86 1.95
N THR A 79 16.05 -15.12 1.62
CA THR A 79 17.17 -15.89 2.20
C THR A 79 18.54 -15.36 1.79
N LYS A 80 18.60 -14.63 0.68
CA LYS A 80 19.80 -13.94 0.20
C LYS A 80 19.40 -12.67 -0.53
N HIS A 81 20.03 -11.54 -0.22
CA HIS A 81 19.82 -10.28 -0.91
C HIS A 81 21.17 -9.71 -1.36
N GLU A 82 21.28 -9.37 -2.64
CA GLU A 82 22.53 -9.02 -3.30
C GLU A 82 22.43 -7.66 -4.00
N GLY A 83 23.53 -6.90 -4.03
CA GLY A 83 23.66 -5.62 -4.73
C GLY A 83 24.75 -4.74 -4.11
N ASP A 84 25.25 -3.78 -4.88
CA ASP A 84 26.25 -2.80 -4.41
C ASP A 84 25.58 -1.63 -3.69
N TYR A 85 25.18 -1.88 -2.43
CA TYR A 85 24.57 -0.87 -1.56
C TYR A 85 25.22 -0.87 -0.17
N LYS A 86 25.26 0.32 0.46
CA LYS A 86 25.73 0.48 1.85
C LYS A 86 24.67 0.14 2.89
N LYS A 87 23.41 0.47 2.59
CA LYS A 87 22.24 0.25 3.46
C LYS A 87 21.02 -0.02 2.59
N ARG A 88 20.15 -0.90 3.07
CA ARG A 88 18.87 -1.26 2.49
C ARG A 88 17.86 -1.45 3.63
N GLY A 89 16.64 -1.02 3.42
CA GLY A 89 15.55 -1.22 4.37
C GLY A 89 15.03 -2.65 4.35
N GLU A 90 13.89 -2.85 5.00
CA GLU A 90 13.21 -4.14 5.05
C GLU A 90 12.75 -4.60 3.66
N ILE A 91 12.90 -5.90 3.38
CA ILE A 91 12.61 -6.51 2.08
C ILE A 91 11.58 -7.62 2.29
N TYR A 92 10.43 -7.53 1.63
CA TYR A 92 9.36 -8.51 1.78
C TYR A 92 8.75 -8.91 0.44
N ALA A 93 8.51 -10.20 0.28
CA ALA A 93 7.53 -10.72 -0.67
C ALA A 93 6.24 -11.05 0.08
N MET A 94 5.11 -10.60 -0.45
CA MET A 94 3.81 -10.77 0.19
C MET A 94 2.77 -11.32 -0.80
N VAL A 95 1.82 -12.12 -0.29
CA VAL A 95 0.60 -12.50 -1.03
C VAL A 95 -0.59 -12.19 -0.15
N THR A 96 -1.49 -11.35 -0.65
CA THR A 96 -2.58 -10.76 0.14
C THR A 96 -3.96 -11.11 -0.43
N HIS A 97 -4.90 -11.36 0.48
CA HIS A 97 -6.32 -11.49 0.22
C HIS A 97 -7.07 -10.38 0.96
N ARG A 98 -7.93 -9.66 0.23
CA ARG A 98 -8.92 -8.72 0.78
C ARG A 98 -10.30 -9.07 0.22
N PRO A 99 -11.01 -10.06 0.81
CA PRO A 99 -12.32 -10.50 0.33
C PRO A 99 -13.35 -9.37 0.22
N GLY A 100 -13.34 -8.41 1.15
CA GLY A 100 -14.23 -7.23 1.12
C GLY A 100 -14.08 -6.40 -0.16
N ASP A 101 -12.86 -6.32 -0.70
CA ASP A 101 -12.53 -5.59 -1.94
C ASP A 101 -12.51 -6.51 -3.17
N LYS A 102 -12.84 -7.80 -3.01
CA LYS A 102 -12.74 -8.83 -4.05
C LYS A 102 -11.32 -9.00 -4.60
N VAL A 103 -10.31 -8.68 -3.81
CA VAL A 103 -8.89 -8.90 -4.15
C VAL A 103 -8.45 -10.25 -3.60
N ARG A 104 -7.91 -11.10 -4.48
CA ARG A 104 -7.30 -12.39 -4.12
C ARG A 104 -5.94 -12.48 -4.78
N ASP A 105 -5.01 -13.13 -4.07
CA ASP A 105 -3.71 -13.52 -4.59
C ASP A 105 -2.78 -12.35 -4.95
N GLU A 106 -3.08 -11.12 -4.50
CA GLU A 106 -2.27 -9.95 -4.84
C GLU A 106 -0.84 -10.13 -4.35
N VAL A 107 0.09 -10.20 -5.29
CA VAL A 107 1.52 -10.32 -5.00
C VAL A 107 2.15 -8.94 -4.98
N SER A 108 2.88 -8.63 -3.91
CA SER A 108 3.66 -7.40 -3.80
C SER A 108 5.07 -7.66 -3.29
N LEU A 109 6.01 -6.83 -3.76
CA LEU A 109 7.44 -6.93 -3.46
C LEU A 109 7.97 -5.59 -2.94
N ALA A 110 8.07 -5.47 -1.61
CA ALA A 110 8.73 -4.34 -0.96
C ALA A 110 10.25 -4.53 -1.02
N ALA A 111 10.96 -3.59 -1.65
CA ALA A 111 12.38 -3.72 -1.94
C ALA A 111 13.31 -3.16 -0.85
N GLY A 112 12.82 -2.42 0.13
CA GLY A 112 13.68 -1.71 1.09
C GLY A 112 14.49 -0.56 0.45
N TYR A 113 14.10 -0.13 -0.74
CA TYR A 113 14.57 1.06 -1.44
C TYR A 113 13.49 1.51 -2.44
N ARG A 114 13.51 2.79 -2.85
CA ARG A 114 12.67 3.26 -3.96
C ARG A 114 13.18 2.71 -5.29
N TYR A 115 12.33 2.04 -6.06
CA TYR A 115 12.66 1.54 -7.40
C TYR A 115 12.97 2.68 -8.37
N LYS A 116 13.77 2.38 -9.40
CA LYS A 116 13.97 3.28 -10.54
C LYS A 116 12.64 3.41 -11.32
N PRO A 117 12.15 4.64 -11.54
CA PRO A 117 10.97 4.84 -12.39
C PRO A 117 11.14 4.22 -13.78
N GLU A 118 10.04 3.83 -14.40
CA GLU A 118 10.01 3.29 -15.77
C GLU A 118 10.85 2.01 -15.98
N THR A 119 11.19 1.30 -14.91
CA THR A 119 11.81 -0.04 -14.98
C THR A 119 10.83 -1.14 -14.64
N ARG A 120 11.18 -2.38 -14.99
CA ARG A 120 10.45 -3.59 -14.59
C ARG A 120 11.18 -4.28 -13.46
N VAL A 121 10.42 -4.93 -12.59
CA VAL A 121 10.94 -5.91 -11.64
C VAL A 121 10.69 -7.30 -12.23
N GLU A 122 11.73 -8.10 -12.42
CA GLU A 122 11.61 -9.46 -12.94
C GLU A 122 11.54 -10.46 -11.78
N VAL A 123 10.57 -11.36 -11.84
CA VAL A 123 10.44 -12.50 -10.92
C VAL A 123 10.62 -13.79 -11.69
N ALA A 124 11.54 -14.64 -11.26
CA ALA A 124 11.81 -15.94 -11.87
C ALA A 124 11.57 -17.08 -10.87
N ILE A 125 10.83 -18.11 -11.29
CA ILE A 125 10.55 -19.33 -10.50
C ILE A 125 10.67 -20.53 -11.43
N GLY A 126 11.77 -21.28 -11.31
CA GLY A 126 12.12 -22.33 -12.27
C GLY A 126 12.24 -21.75 -13.68
N GLY A 127 11.46 -22.28 -14.64
CA GLY A 127 11.40 -21.77 -16.01
C GLY A 127 10.40 -20.62 -16.23
N ASN A 128 9.62 -20.23 -15.23
CA ASN A 128 8.61 -19.18 -15.36
C ASN A 128 9.21 -17.80 -15.05
N LYS A 129 8.83 -16.80 -15.83
CA LYS A 129 9.19 -15.39 -15.61
C LYS A 129 7.95 -14.51 -15.57
N PHE A 130 7.99 -13.49 -14.72
CA PHE A 130 6.92 -12.52 -14.54
C PHE A 130 7.53 -11.11 -14.44
N GLU A 131 6.81 -10.12 -14.97
CA GLU A 131 7.18 -8.71 -14.84
C GLU A 131 6.20 -8.00 -13.91
N LEU A 132 6.76 -7.27 -12.95
CA LEU A 132 6.01 -6.46 -12.00
C LEU A 132 6.30 -4.97 -12.25
N PHE A 133 5.30 -4.15 -11.92
CA PHE A 133 5.31 -2.71 -12.09
C PHE A 133 5.69 -2.07 -10.76
N PRO A 134 6.84 -1.38 -10.68
CA PRO A 134 7.23 -0.68 -9.47
C PRO A 134 6.44 0.62 -9.31
N HIS A 135 6.08 0.93 -8.08
CA HIS A 135 5.64 2.24 -7.63
C HIS A 135 6.23 2.50 -6.25
N GLU A 136 6.97 3.60 -6.12
CA GLU A 136 7.78 3.88 -4.93
C GLU A 136 8.76 2.74 -4.61
N ASP A 137 8.63 2.12 -3.44
CA ASP A 137 9.49 1.05 -2.93
C ASP A 137 8.91 -0.35 -3.11
N THR A 138 7.72 -0.46 -3.72
CA THR A 138 6.98 -1.71 -3.86
C THR A 138 6.67 -1.99 -5.32
N ALA A 139 6.62 -3.25 -5.72
CA ALA A 139 6.24 -3.66 -7.07
C ALA A 139 5.09 -4.67 -7.03
N TRP A 140 4.18 -4.57 -8.01
CA TRP A 140 2.96 -5.38 -8.10
C TRP A 140 2.82 -6.03 -9.46
N VAL A 141 2.11 -7.14 -9.50
CA VAL A 141 1.69 -7.77 -10.76
C VAL A 141 0.62 -6.88 -11.42
N PRO A 142 0.56 -6.78 -12.76
CA PRO A 142 -0.30 -5.79 -13.41
C PRO A 142 -1.80 -6.06 -13.26
N ASP A 143 -2.15 -7.33 -13.08
CA ASP A 143 -3.54 -7.78 -13.03
C ASP A 143 -3.70 -9.09 -12.23
N SER A 144 -4.94 -9.36 -11.85
CA SER A 144 -5.31 -10.54 -11.05
C SER A 144 -5.08 -11.89 -11.75
N ALA A 145 -4.99 -11.92 -13.09
CA ALA A 145 -4.70 -13.15 -13.83
C ALA A 145 -3.20 -13.47 -13.74
N GLY A 146 -2.35 -12.45 -13.80
CA GLY A 146 -0.92 -12.54 -13.52
C GLY A 146 -0.66 -12.99 -12.08
N ASP A 147 -1.35 -12.39 -11.10
CA ASP A 147 -1.24 -12.77 -9.69
C ASP A 147 -1.51 -14.27 -9.49
N LYS A 148 -2.62 -14.76 -10.04
CA LYS A 148 -2.97 -16.19 -9.96
C LYS A 148 -1.90 -17.09 -10.57
N LYS A 149 -1.32 -16.70 -11.72
CA LYS A 149 -0.24 -17.47 -12.36
C LYS A 149 1.03 -17.44 -11.51
N LEU A 150 1.40 -16.29 -10.94
CA LEU A 150 2.57 -16.16 -10.09
C LEU A 150 2.41 -16.96 -8.80
N VAL A 151 1.28 -16.84 -8.10
CA VAL A 151 0.98 -17.65 -6.92
C VAL A 151 0.98 -19.14 -7.24
N ALA A 152 0.43 -19.57 -8.39
CA ALA A 152 0.51 -20.96 -8.82
C ALA A 152 1.95 -21.43 -8.99
N ALA A 153 2.81 -20.61 -9.62
CA ALA A 153 4.25 -20.90 -9.74
C ALA A 153 4.94 -20.94 -8.37
N MET A 154 4.63 -20.03 -7.45
CA MET A 154 5.16 -20.02 -6.08
C MET A 154 4.76 -21.28 -5.28
N ARG A 155 3.54 -21.80 -5.47
CA ARG A 155 3.08 -23.05 -4.83
C ARG A 155 3.80 -24.30 -5.35
N ALA A 156 4.24 -24.27 -6.61
CA ALA A 156 4.88 -25.40 -7.29
C ALA A 156 6.42 -25.34 -7.26
N GLY A 157 6.99 -24.16 -7.08
CA GLY A 157 8.43 -23.92 -7.07
C GLY A 157 9.08 -24.12 -5.71
N SER A 158 10.42 -24.17 -5.72
CA SER A 158 11.26 -24.23 -4.51
C SER A 158 11.97 -22.91 -4.20
N THR A 159 12.23 -22.10 -5.23
CA THR A 159 13.01 -20.86 -5.13
C THR A 159 12.41 -19.81 -6.06
N MET A 160 12.33 -18.58 -5.57
CA MET A 160 11.93 -17.40 -6.33
C MET A 160 13.07 -16.39 -6.32
N VAL A 161 13.46 -15.90 -7.50
CA VAL A 161 14.46 -14.84 -7.65
C VAL A 161 13.78 -13.57 -8.14
N VAL A 162 14.00 -12.48 -7.43
CA VAL A 162 13.51 -11.14 -7.77
C VAL A 162 14.69 -10.28 -8.19
N SER A 163 14.63 -9.66 -9.36
CA SER A 163 15.64 -8.73 -9.85
C SER A 163 15.03 -7.34 -10.04
N GLY A 164 15.69 -6.33 -9.48
CA GLY A 164 15.22 -4.95 -9.53
C GLY A 164 16.36 -3.95 -9.65
N THR A 165 16.01 -2.68 -9.86
CA THR A 165 16.97 -1.57 -9.88
C THR A 165 16.46 -0.46 -8.98
N SER A 166 17.29 0.00 -8.04
CA SER A 166 16.96 1.15 -7.20
C SER A 166 16.97 2.45 -7.99
N SER A 167 16.31 3.49 -7.48
CA SER A 167 16.32 4.84 -8.04
C SER A 167 17.72 5.45 -8.17
N ARG A 168 18.71 4.92 -7.45
CA ARG A 168 20.13 5.29 -7.54
C ARG A 168 20.92 4.51 -8.60
N GLY A 169 20.29 3.59 -9.31
CA GLY A 169 20.92 2.78 -10.36
C GLY A 169 21.57 1.47 -9.89
N THR A 170 21.57 1.18 -8.58
CA THR A 170 22.05 -0.13 -8.08
C THR A 170 21.09 -1.23 -8.51
N ALA A 171 21.60 -2.21 -9.26
CA ALA A 171 20.90 -3.47 -9.53
C ALA A 171 20.96 -4.37 -8.29
N THR A 172 19.84 -5.02 -7.98
CA THR A 172 19.72 -5.95 -6.85
C THR A 172 19.09 -7.26 -7.29
N LYS A 173 19.42 -8.31 -6.54
CA LYS A 173 18.87 -9.64 -6.72
C LYS A 173 18.55 -10.26 -5.37
N ASP A 174 17.29 -10.61 -5.17
CA ASP A 174 16.79 -11.20 -3.94
C ASP A 174 16.30 -12.63 -4.20
N THR A 175 16.80 -13.57 -3.41
CA THR A 175 16.46 -14.99 -3.51
C THR A 175 15.62 -15.40 -2.32
N TYR A 176 14.40 -15.84 -2.59
CA TYR A 176 13.44 -16.33 -1.61
C TYR A 176 13.35 -17.85 -1.70
N SER A 177 13.38 -18.51 -0.54
CA SER A 177 12.93 -19.89 -0.41
C SER A 177 11.40 -19.92 -0.47
N LEU A 178 10.84 -20.86 -1.23
CA LEU A 178 9.41 -21.13 -1.27
C LEU A 178 9.02 -22.25 -0.29
N THR A 179 9.96 -22.68 0.56
CA THR A 179 9.71 -23.68 1.60
C THR A 179 8.65 -23.17 2.57
N GLY A 180 7.53 -23.90 2.62
CA GLY A 180 6.41 -23.58 3.49
C GLY A 180 5.40 -22.59 2.90
N PHE A 181 5.65 -22.02 1.71
CA PHE A 181 4.73 -21.11 1.02
C PHE A 181 3.31 -21.68 0.94
N THR A 182 3.15 -22.91 0.44
CA THR A 182 1.83 -23.52 0.25
C THR A 182 1.08 -23.74 1.58
N LYS A 183 1.79 -23.98 2.70
CA LYS A 183 1.16 -24.11 4.02
C LYS A 183 0.72 -22.75 4.56
N ALA A 184 1.59 -21.74 4.47
CA ALA A 184 1.26 -20.37 4.86
C ALA A 184 0.08 -19.83 4.04
N TYR A 185 0.14 -19.98 2.71
CA TYR A 185 -0.92 -19.55 1.79
C TYR A 185 -2.27 -20.14 2.20
N ARG A 186 -2.34 -21.47 2.40
CA ARG A 186 -3.58 -22.12 2.86
C ARG A 186 -4.08 -21.59 4.20
N ALA A 187 -3.19 -21.26 5.14
CA ALA A 187 -3.58 -20.70 6.43
C ALA A 187 -4.21 -19.31 6.28
N ALA A 188 -3.59 -18.43 5.48
CA ALA A 188 -4.14 -17.11 5.17
C ALA A 188 -5.45 -17.20 4.37
N SER A 189 -5.52 -18.06 3.34
CA SER A 189 -6.75 -18.28 2.56
C SER A 189 -7.89 -18.77 3.46
N LYS A 190 -7.63 -19.76 4.33
CA LYS A 190 -8.62 -20.26 5.30
C LYS A 190 -9.11 -19.16 6.24
N ALA A 191 -8.22 -18.32 6.76
CA ALA A 191 -8.60 -17.22 7.62
C ALA A 191 -9.51 -16.20 6.92
N CYS A 192 -9.37 -16.05 5.61
CA CYS A 192 -10.18 -15.18 4.75
C CYS A 192 -11.38 -15.89 4.08
N GLY A 193 -11.66 -17.16 4.42
CA GLY A 193 -12.79 -17.92 3.87
C GLY A 193 -12.66 -18.27 2.39
N LEU A 194 -11.43 -18.49 1.91
CA LEU A 194 -11.08 -18.70 0.51
C LEU A 194 -10.65 -20.11 0.14
#